data_AF-A0A7G7CLY6-F1
#
_entry.id   AF-A0A7G7CLY6-F1
#
_cell.length_a   1.000
_cell.length_b   1.000
_cell.length_c   1.000
_cell.angle_alpha   90.00
_cell.angle_beta   90.00
_cell.angle_gamma   90.00
#
_symmetry.space_group_name_H-M   'P 1'
#
loop_
_entity.id
_entity.type
_entity.pdbx_description
1 polymer ?
#
loop_
_entity_poly.entity_id
_entity_poly.type
_entity_poly.pdbx_seq_one_letter_code
_entity_poly.pdbx_strand_id
1 'polypeptide(L)'
;MLYVKTTLTIPGASATHVAELREVTSSECEMVRIVALAPQGIAGAATKDTRVGSIDMPSRKVPHPDTYGDFPDISAEHIVEAEFEALWERAKLEWPGLA
;
A
#
# COMPACT_ATOMS: atom_id res chain seq x y z
N MET A 1 11.63 -1.29 8.54
CA MET A 1 10.50 -1.28 7.60
C MET A 1 9.47 -0.30 8.11
N LEU A 2 8.70 0.30 7.21
CA LEU A 2 7.59 1.18 7.52
C LEU A 2 6.32 0.54 6.97
N TYR A 3 5.24 0.60 7.74
CA TYR A 3 3.94 0.12 7.31
C TYR A 3 2.98 1.30 7.34
N VAL A 4 2.38 1.60 6.20
CA VAL A 4 1.56 2.80 6.05
C VAL A 4 0.24 2.44 5.39
N LYS A 5 -0.84 2.98 5.94
CA LYS A 5 -2.13 3.05 5.28
C LYS A 5 -2.28 4.44 4.66
N THR A 6 -2.43 4.47 3.34
CA THR A 6 -2.65 5.70 2.58
C THR A 6 -4.07 5.71 2.03
N THR A 7 -4.80 6.79 2.27
CA THR A 7 -6.14 7.00 1.71
C THR A 7 -6.13 8.21 0.81
N LEU A 8 -6.41 8.01 -0.48
CA LEU A 8 -6.65 9.08 -1.44
C LEU A 8 -8.16 9.33 -1.51
N THR A 9 -8.57 10.57 -1.29
CA THR A 9 -9.99 10.97 -1.39
C THR A 9 -10.14 12.03 -2.48
N ILE A 10 -10.92 11.72 -3.52
CA ILE A 10 -11.27 12.65 -4.60
C ILE A 10 -12.80 12.76 -4.71
N PRO A 11 -13.35 13.82 -5.33
CA PRO A 11 -14.80 13.95 -5.48
C PRO A 11 -15.41 12.73 -6.18
N GLY A 12 -16.20 11.95 -5.43
CA GLY A 12 -16.90 10.77 -5.95
C GLY A 12 -16.14 9.44 -5.88
N ALA A 13 -14.90 9.41 -5.38
CA ALA A 13 -14.16 8.16 -5.20
C ALA A 13 -13.14 8.22 -4.05
N SER A 14 -12.88 7.08 -3.43
CA SER A 14 -11.76 6.93 -2.49
C SER A 14 -10.98 5.66 -2.83
N ALA A 15 -9.66 5.70 -2.62
CA ALA A 15 -8.79 4.56 -2.79
C ALA A 15 -7.94 4.41 -1.52
N THR A 16 -7.94 3.23 -0.93
CA THR A 16 -7.11 2.93 0.24
C THR A 16 -6.05 1.91 -0.14
N HIS A 17 -4.81 2.21 0.19
CA HIS A 17 -3.69 1.30 0.04
C HIS A 17 -3.01 1.08 1.38
N VAL A 18 -2.55 -0.14 1.62
CA VAL A 18 -1.70 -0.47 2.77
C VAL A 18 -0.39 -1.02 2.23
N ALA A 19 0.72 -0.40 2.58
CA ALA A 19 2.02 -0.71 2.01
C ALA A 19 3.06 -1.02 3.08
N GLU A 20 3.92 -1.98 2.77
CA GLU A 20 5.22 -2.18 3.41
C GLU A 20 6.29 -1.50 2.56
N LEU A 21 7.02 -0.60 3.20
CA LEU A 21 8.05 0.21 2.60
C LEU A 21 9.39 -0.02 3.32
N ARG A 22 10.47 0.02 2.54
CA ARG A 22 11.82 0.08 3.06
C ARG A 22 12.31 1.52 2.96
N GLU A 23 12.56 2.14 4.10
CA GLU A 23 13.16 3.47 4.16
C GLU A 23 14.56 3.44 3.51
N VAL A 24 14.79 4.36 2.57
CA VAL A 24 16.10 4.54 1.91
C VAL A 24 16.73 5.84 2.39
N THR A 25 15.93 6.90 2.45
CA THR A 25 16.30 8.20 3.02
C THR A 25 15.10 8.78 3.77
N SER A 26 15.30 9.92 4.43
CA SER A 26 14.22 10.67 5.10
C SER A 26 13.14 11.23 4.15
N SER A 27 13.29 11.09 2.83
CA SER A 27 12.34 11.59 1.83
C SER A 27 11.95 10.56 0.77
N GLU A 28 12.55 9.37 0.79
CA GLU A 28 12.29 8.32 -0.19
C GLU A 28 12.26 6.94 0.46
N CYS A 29 11.30 6.13 0.03
CA CYS A 29 11.21 4.73 0.37
C CYS A 29 11.19 3.86 -0.90
N GLU A 30 11.59 2.61 -0.74
CA GLU A 30 11.36 1.56 -1.73
C GLU A 30 10.08 0.80 -1.40
N MET A 31 9.26 0.58 -2.42
CA MET A 31 8.05 -0.24 -2.31
C MET A 31 8.42 -1.72 -2.21
N VAL A 32 8.05 -2.37 -1.10
CA VAL A 32 8.28 -3.81 -0.91
C VAL A 32 7.03 -4.58 -1.31
N ARG A 33 5.91 -4.28 -0.63
CA ARG A 33 4.60 -4.90 -0.85
C ARG A 33 3.49 -3.86 -0.66
N ILE A 34 2.37 -4.05 -1.35
CA ILE A 34 1.20 -3.19 -1.25
C ILE A 34 -0.09 -4.00 -1.42
N VAL A 35 -1.12 -3.62 -0.68
CA VAL A 35 -2.48 -4.16 -0.76
C VAL A 35 -3.43 -3.00 -1.06
N ALA A 36 -4.19 -3.10 -2.14
CA ALA A 36 -5.28 -2.19 -2.44
C ALA A 36 -6.58 -2.68 -1.80
N LEU A 37 -7.28 -1.78 -1.12
CA LEU A 37 -8.55 -2.05 -0.46
C LEU A 37 -9.69 -1.33 -1.18
N ALA A 38 -10.80 -2.04 -1.32
CA ALA A 38 -12.09 -1.53 -1.77
C ALA A 38 -13.15 -1.79 -0.68
N PRO A 39 -14.35 -1.17 -0.76
CA PRO A 39 -15.40 -1.36 0.25
C PRO A 39 -15.77 -2.82 0.53
N GLN A 40 -15.66 -3.68 -0.49
CA GLN A 40 -15.99 -5.11 -0.41
C GLN A 40 -14.83 -5.99 0.11
N GLY A 41 -13.62 -5.46 0.29
CA GLY A 41 -12.45 -6.24 0.71
C GLY A 41 -11.17 -5.89 -0.03
N ILE A 42 -10.28 -6.87 -0.18
CA ILE A 42 -9.01 -6.69 -0.88
C ILE A 42 -9.31 -6.62 -2.39
N ALA A 43 -8.95 -5.51 -3.02
CA ALA A 43 -9.14 -5.31 -4.45
C ALA A 43 -7.99 -5.90 -5.27
N GLY A 44 -6.78 -5.88 -4.71
CA GLY A 44 -5.58 -6.41 -5.33
C GLY A 44 -4.37 -6.27 -4.41
N ALA A 45 -3.26 -6.89 -4.80
CA ALA A 45 -2.00 -6.82 -4.09
C ALA A 45 -0.84 -6.87 -5.07
N ALA A 46 0.30 -6.28 -4.69
CA ALA A 46 1.49 -6.28 -5.50
C ALA A 46 2.77 -6.31 -4.66
N THR A 47 3.81 -6.86 -5.25
CA THR A 47 5.21 -6.68 -4.85
C THR A 47 5.88 -5.73 -5.85
N LYS A 48 7.20 -5.55 -5.74
CA LYS A 48 8.01 -4.84 -6.75
C LYS A 48 8.08 -5.53 -8.13
N ASP A 49 7.74 -6.83 -8.20
CA ASP A 49 7.90 -7.65 -9.42
C ASP A 49 6.60 -8.32 -9.90
N THR A 50 5.60 -8.48 -9.02
CA THR A 50 4.33 -9.16 -9.30
C THR A 50 3.13 -8.34 -8.86
N ARG A 51 1.98 -8.53 -9.52
CA ARG A 51 0.69 -7.99 -9.10
C ARG A 51 -0.44 -8.97 -9.36
N VAL A 52 -1.50 -8.87 -8.56
CA VAL A 52 -2.73 -9.66 -8.65
C VAL A 52 -3.95 -8.77 -8.36
N GLY A 53 -5.11 -9.14 -8.89
CA GLY A 53 -6.34 -8.37 -8.72
C GLY A 53 -6.32 -7.01 -9.44
N SER A 54 -7.16 -6.10 -8.96
CA SER A 54 -7.34 -4.75 -9.50
C SER A 54 -6.43 -3.75 -8.78
N ILE A 55 -5.14 -3.79 -9.11
CA ILE A 55 -4.14 -2.82 -8.68
C ILE A 55 -3.13 -2.58 -9.81
N ASP A 56 -2.66 -1.35 -9.97
CA ASP A 56 -1.56 -1.06 -10.89
C ASP A 56 -0.21 -1.46 -10.30
N MET A 57 0.78 -1.66 -11.17
CA MET A 57 2.12 -1.97 -10.70
C MET A 57 2.67 -0.75 -9.95
N PRO A 58 3.08 -0.89 -8.69
CA PRO A 58 3.53 0.26 -7.93
C PRO A 58 4.90 0.74 -8.44
N SER A 59 5.15 2.04 -8.26
CA SER A 59 6.49 2.60 -8.45
C SER A 59 7.46 1.95 -7.47
N ARG A 60 8.66 1.60 -7.96
CA ARG A 60 9.71 1.00 -7.12
C ARG A 60 10.16 1.93 -6.00
N LYS A 61 10.20 3.24 -6.29
CA LYS A 61 10.53 4.30 -5.36
C LYS A 61 9.32 5.20 -5.17
N VAL A 62 9.03 5.54 -3.93
CA VAL A 62 7.91 6.42 -3.54
C VAL A 62 8.43 7.45 -2.53
N PRO A 63 7.78 8.63 -2.42
CA PRO A 63 8.14 9.57 -1.37
C PRO A 63 7.93 8.95 0.02
N HIS A 64 8.69 9.43 1.01
CA HIS A 64 8.53 8.97 2.38
C HIS A 64 7.12 9.32 2.90
N PRO A 65 6.40 8.42 3.61
CA PRO A 65 5.06 8.69 4.11
C PRO A 65 4.91 9.98 4.91
N ASP A 66 5.95 10.36 5.66
CA ASP A 66 5.97 11.60 6.45
C ASP A 66 5.93 12.88 5.60
N THR A 67 6.22 12.79 4.29
CA THR A 67 6.08 13.92 3.36
C THR A 67 4.69 13.98 2.71
N TYR A 68 3.80 13.01 2.98
CA TYR A 68 2.47 13.00 2.37
C TYR A 68 1.52 14.07 2.92
N GLY A 69 1.85 14.66 4.07
CA GLY A 69 1.10 15.81 4.63
C GLY A 69 1.07 17.04 3.71
N ASP A 70 1.95 17.10 2.70
CA ASP A 70 1.98 18.18 1.70
C ASP A 70 0.86 18.04 0.64
N PHE A 71 0.13 16.91 0.61
CA PHE A 71 -0.94 16.65 -0.36
C PHE A 71 -2.31 16.68 0.32
N PRO A 72 -3.20 17.64 0.01
CA PRO A 72 -4.47 17.81 0.72
C PRO A 72 -5.46 16.65 0.52
N ASP A 73 -5.32 15.91 -0.57
CA ASP A 73 -6.22 14.82 -0.95
C ASP A 73 -5.75 13.45 -0.42
N ILE A 74 -4.58 13.40 0.23
CA ILE A 74 -3.94 12.17 0.72
C ILE A 74 -3.84 12.23 2.24
N SER A 75 -4.34 11.19 2.91
CA SER A 75 -4.00 10.92 4.31
C SER A 75 -3.10 9.70 4.40
N ALA A 76 -2.16 9.73 5.34
CA ALA A 76 -1.23 8.66 5.62
C ALA A 76 -1.19 8.38 7.12
N GLU A 77 -1.33 7.12 7.48
CA GLU A 77 -1.30 6.64 8.87
C GLU A 77 -0.27 5.52 8.97
N HIS A 78 0.67 5.65 9.90
CA HIS A 78 1.57 4.55 10.24
C HIS A 78 0.80 3.47 11.00
N ILE A 79 0.93 2.24 10.53
CA ILE A 79 0.32 1.06 11.16
C ILE A 79 1.40 0.12 11.67
N VAL A 80 1.00 -0.89 12.44
CA VAL A 80 1.92 -1.93 12.90
C VAL A 80 2.05 -3.05 11.87
N GLU A 81 3.20 -3.71 11.84
CA GLU A 81 3.49 -4.85 10.95
C GLU A 81 2.39 -5.92 10.97
N ALA A 82 1.88 -6.26 12.16
CA ALA A 82 0.86 -7.29 12.33
C ALA A 82 -0.44 -6.99 11.57
N GLU A 83 -0.82 -5.71 11.44
CA GLU A 83 -2.00 -5.31 10.67
C GLU A 83 -1.77 -5.49 9.17
N PHE A 84 -0.57 -5.17 8.69
CA PHE A 84 -0.19 -5.40 7.30
C PHE A 84 -0.14 -6.89 6.97
N GLU A 85 0.54 -7.70 7.79
CA GLU A 85 0.68 -9.14 7.53
C GLU A 85 -0.67 -9.86 7.54
N ALA A 86 -1.61 -9.45 8.39
CA ALA A 86 -2.96 -10.00 8.37
C ALA A 86 -3.68 -9.74 7.03
N LEU A 87 -3.49 -8.58 6.41
CA LEU A 87 -4.01 -8.29 5.07
C LEU A 87 -3.26 -9.07 3.99
N TRP A 88 -1.93 -9.17 4.11
CA TRP A 88 -1.10 -9.87 3.13
C TRP A 88 -1.40 -11.37 3.08
N GLU A 89 -1.53 -12.03 4.22
CA GLU A 89 -1.90 -13.45 4.28
C GLU A 89 -3.29 -13.70 3.71
N ARG A 90 -4.25 -12.79 3.93
CA ARG A 90 -5.56 -12.86 3.27
C ARG A 90 -5.45 -12.72 1.76
N ALA A 91 -4.62 -11.80 1.26
CA ALA A 91 -4.37 -11.65 -0.17
C ALA A 91 -3.72 -12.91 -0.77
N LYS A 92 -2.78 -13.56 -0.07
CA LYS A 92 -2.17 -14.82 -0.50
C LYS A 92 -3.16 -15.98 -0.57
N LEU A 93 -4.12 -16.04 0.37
CA LEU A 93 -5.18 -17.05 0.33
C LEU A 93 -6.10 -16.85 -0.89
N GLU A 94 -6.38 -15.61 -1.27
CA GLU A 94 -7.19 -15.28 -2.45
C GLU A 94 -6.41 -15.47 -3.76
N TRP A 95 -5.12 -15.16 -3.76
CA TRP A 95 -4.22 -15.31 -4.90
C TRP A 95 -2.95 -16.10 -4.52
N PRO A 96 -2.99 -17.45 -4.61
CA PRO A 96 -1.83 -18.29 -4.29
C PRO A 96 -0.57 -18.04 -5.13
N GLY A 97 -0.67 -17.28 -6.24
CA GLY A 97 0.46 -16.85 -7.07
C GLY A 97 1.16 -15.57 -6.59
N LEU A 98 0.67 -14.95 -5.52
CA LEU A 98 1.31 -13.83 -4.84
C LEU A 98 2.45 -14.41 -3.95
N ALA A 99 3.68 -14.31 -4.44
CA ALA A 99 4.89 -14.78 -3.77
C ALA A 99 5.38 -13.78 -2.71
#